data_AF-A0A9D0VL16-F1
#
_entry.id   AF-A0A9D0VL16-F1
#
_cell.length_a   1.000
_cell.length_b   1.000
_cell.length_c   1.000
_cell.angle_alpha   90.00
_cell.angle_beta   90.00
_cell.angle_gamma   90.00
#
_symmetry.space_group_name_H-M   'P 1'
#
loop_
_entity.id
_entity.type
_entity.pdbx_description
1 polymer ?
#
loop_
_entity_poly.entity_id
_entity_poly.type
_entity_poly.pdbx_seq_one_letter_code
_entity_poly.pdbx_strand_id
1 'polypeptide(L)'
;MVGGRTRARGSMLKFHARTDVGLKRKHNEDSLLAAEEFGVFVVADGVGGRKAGELASAITVNTFQSYAPQLKAAVDAFATNANRDTRNAVLQLLDQAANAASRRVYEAATATGRQGMTTTLVAAIIGGGAGFIVHVGDSRAYLVRDGELRQLSEDHSMVNELIRTGAMTREDAATSRYRNVITRAVGLYPNVRTDTLHVELIDGDRILLCSDGLSDMVEPGEMLGLMMQLNLTQAVDGLIQAALHRGGRDNVTVIAIEPEAVLEAEAVAARAKAMESLFLFEDLPFHARLRVGRIVNELFVSPDQVIMRQGEVGDTLYVVVQGEFSVQIEGREVASLQEGEHFGELALIGTDPRSASVVAKGFGHLLTIERDALREYCMMEPALGNLVLWKLVATLGHRLRRMNQHLSTITGQ
;
A
#
# COMPACT_ATOMS: atom_id res chain seq x y z
N MET A 1 -27.89 33.05 22.06
CA MET A 1 -28.51 32.64 20.78
C MET A 1 -27.80 33.36 19.64
N VAL A 2 -26.82 32.69 19.01
CA VAL A 2 -26.41 32.94 17.63
C VAL A 2 -26.08 31.56 17.07
N GLY A 3 -27.03 31.01 16.31
CA GLY A 3 -26.90 29.71 15.66
C GLY A 3 -26.06 29.85 14.40
N GLY A 4 -24.87 29.29 14.40
CA GLY A 4 -24.11 29.00 13.19
C GLY A 4 -24.48 27.60 12.72
N ARG A 5 -25.34 27.50 11.70
CA ARG A 5 -25.57 26.25 10.97
C ARG A 5 -24.27 25.87 10.26
N THR A 6 -23.51 24.94 10.82
CA THR A 6 -22.47 24.22 10.09
C THR A 6 -23.16 23.35 9.06
N ARG A 7 -23.26 23.83 7.82
CA ARG A 7 -23.62 22.97 6.68
C ARG A 7 -22.55 21.88 6.61
N ALA A 8 -22.94 20.63 6.81
CA ALA A 8 -22.20 19.49 6.32
C ALA A 8 -22.08 19.65 4.79
N ARG A 9 -20.93 20.14 4.31
CA ARG A 9 -20.58 19.97 2.90
C ARG A 9 -20.21 18.50 2.78
N GLY A 10 -21.06 17.70 2.12
CA GLY A 10 -20.63 16.39 1.65
C GLY A 10 -19.40 16.61 0.78
N SER A 11 -18.30 15.95 1.14
CA SER A 11 -17.06 15.97 0.37
C SER A 11 -17.34 15.41 -1.03
N MET A 12 -16.95 16.12 -2.07
CA MET A 12 -17.26 15.76 -3.45
C MET A 12 -16.05 15.08 -4.09
N LEU A 13 -16.05 13.75 -4.05
CA LEU A 13 -15.08 12.90 -4.74
C LEU A 13 -15.35 12.95 -6.25
N LYS A 14 -14.35 13.29 -7.07
CA LYS A 14 -14.51 13.22 -8.53
C LYS A 14 -13.97 11.90 -9.04
N PHE A 15 -14.67 11.28 -9.98
CA PHE A 15 -14.17 10.09 -10.66
C PHE A 15 -14.70 10.02 -12.09
N HIS A 16 -14.06 9.19 -12.89
CA HIS A 16 -14.62 8.71 -14.14
C HIS A 16 -14.25 7.24 -14.32
N ALA A 17 -15.22 6.43 -14.74
CA ALA A 17 -15.08 5.00 -14.89
C ALA A 17 -15.61 4.57 -16.26
N ARG A 18 -14.84 3.75 -16.99
CA ARG A 18 -15.26 3.23 -18.28
C ARG A 18 -14.67 1.84 -18.51
N THR A 19 -15.43 1.01 -19.21
CA THR A 19 -15.00 -0.30 -19.71
C THR A 19 -15.30 -0.40 -21.20
N ASP A 20 -14.46 -1.11 -21.93
CA ASP A 20 -14.56 -1.34 -23.36
C ASP A 20 -14.20 -2.80 -23.68
N VAL A 21 -14.93 -3.41 -24.62
CA VAL A 21 -14.70 -4.81 -25.02
C VAL A 21 -13.37 -4.99 -25.76
N GLY A 22 -12.78 -3.91 -26.29
CA GLY A 22 -11.60 -4.01 -27.13
C GLY A 22 -11.94 -4.36 -28.58
N LEU A 23 -10.92 -4.65 -29.38
CA LEU A 23 -11.06 -4.92 -30.82
C LEU A 23 -10.98 -6.41 -31.16
N LYS A 24 -10.48 -7.25 -30.24
CA LYS A 24 -10.22 -8.68 -30.50
C LYS A 24 -11.14 -9.63 -29.73
N ARG A 25 -11.67 -9.22 -28.57
CA ARG A 25 -12.59 -10.03 -27.77
C ARG A 25 -14.02 -9.89 -28.30
N LYS A 26 -14.86 -10.91 -28.09
CA LYS A 26 -16.29 -10.91 -28.48
C LYS A 26 -17.20 -10.46 -27.35
N HIS A 27 -16.76 -10.66 -26.12
CA HIS A 27 -17.49 -10.38 -24.89
C HIS A 27 -16.55 -9.64 -23.96
N ASN A 28 -17.15 -8.86 -23.07
CA ASN A 28 -16.43 -8.19 -22.00
C ASN A 28 -16.49 -9.07 -20.75
N GLU A 29 -15.35 -9.60 -20.34
CA GLU A 29 -15.18 -10.37 -19.12
C GLU A 29 -14.75 -9.48 -17.94
N ASP A 30 -14.43 -8.21 -18.19
CA ASP A 30 -14.21 -7.22 -17.14
C ASP A 30 -15.51 -6.76 -16.50
N SER A 31 -15.46 -6.46 -15.21
CA SER A 31 -16.50 -5.76 -14.46
C SER A 31 -15.89 -4.63 -13.63
N LEU A 32 -16.67 -3.57 -13.42
CA LEU A 32 -16.28 -2.46 -12.56
C LEU A 32 -17.38 -2.06 -11.57
N LEU A 33 -16.98 -1.50 -10.44
CA LEU A 33 -17.84 -0.81 -9.47
C LEU A 33 -17.35 0.63 -9.31
N ALA A 34 -18.26 1.58 -9.33
CA ALA A 34 -18.01 2.94 -8.84
C ALA A 34 -19.19 3.37 -7.98
N ALA A 35 -19.07 3.13 -6.66
CA ALA A 35 -20.07 3.49 -5.66
C ALA A 35 -19.63 4.76 -4.95
N GLU A 36 -19.87 5.91 -5.60
CA GLU A 36 -19.46 7.25 -5.15
C GLU A 36 -19.91 7.53 -3.71
N GLU A 37 -21.15 7.16 -3.38
CA GLU A 37 -21.75 7.41 -2.07
C GLU A 37 -21.00 6.70 -0.92
N PHE A 38 -20.26 5.63 -1.23
CA PHE A 38 -19.43 4.89 -0.30
C PHE A 38 -17.92 5.10 -0.54
N GLY A 39 -17.54 5.84 -1.59
CA GLY A 39 -16.15 6.02 -2.00
C GLY A 39 -15.47 4.72 -2.44
N VAL A 40 -16.22 3.70 -2.90
CA VAL A 40 -15.70 2.37 -3.26
C VAL A 40 -15.60 2.19 -4.76
N PHE A 41 -14.42 1.80 -5.23
CA PHE A 41 -14.12 1.55 -6.64
C PHE A 41 -13.46 0.19 -6.81
N VAL A 42 -13.88 -0.55 -7.82
CA VAL A 42 -13.40 -1.92 -8.08
C VAL A 42 -13.24 -2.13 -9.58
N VAL A 43 -12.14 -2.76 -9.97
CA VAL A 43 -11.94 -3.36 -11.28
C VAL A 43 -11.66 -4.84 -11.08
N ALA A 44 -12.35 -5.69 -11.83
CA ALA A 44 -12.19 -7.13 -11.81
C ALA A 44 -12.15 -7.64 -13.25
N ASP A 45 -11.04 -8.27 -13.65
CA ASP A 45 -10.82 -8.84 -14.97
C ASP A 45 -11.06 -10.36 -14.92
N GLY A 46 -12.08 -10.82 -15.64
CA GLY A 46 -12.50 -12.21 -15.67
C GLY A 46 -11.53 -13.10 -16.43
N VAL A 47 -10.76 -13.92 -15.72
CA VAL A 47 -9.78 -14.83 -16.31
C VAL A 47 -10.38 -16.24 -16.41
N GLY A 48 -10.65 -16.72 -17.62
CA GLY A 48 -11.24 -18.06 -17.77
C GLY A 48 -11.33 -18.70 -19.14
N GLY A 49 -11.11 -17.99 -20.26
CA GLY A 49 -11.40 -18.56 -21.58
C GLY A 49 -12.86 -19.05 -21.66
N ARG A 50 -13.14 -20.25 -22.17
CA ARG A 50 -14.53 -20.80 -22.26
C ARG A 50 -15.26 -21.01 -20.90
N LYS A 51 -14.73 -20.53 -19.77
CA LYS A 51 -15.15 -20.88 -18.40
C LYS A 51 -15.79 -19.74 -17.59
N ALA A 52 -16.54 -18.85 -18.24
CA ALA A 52 -17.38 -17.83 -17.62
C ALA A 52 -16.64 -16.78 -16.76
N GLY A 53 -15.59 -16.15 -17.32
CA GLY A 53 -14.85 -15.07 -16.65
C GLY A 53 -15.76 -13.89 -16.29
N GLU A 54 -16.75 -13.59 -17.14
CA GLU A 54 -17.75 -12.55 -16.92
C GLU A 54 -18.59 -12.78 -15.66
N LEU A 55 -18.82 -14.05 -15.29
CA LEU A 55 -19.55 -14.38 -14.09
C LEU A 55 -18.67 -14.19 -12.85
N ALA A 56 -17.38 -14.53 -12.92
CA ALA A 56 -16.44 -14.34 -11.81
C ALA A 56 -16.26 -12.86 -11.46
N SER A 57 -16.00 -12.02 -12.47
CA SER A 57 -15.79 -10.58 -12.29
C SER A 57 -17.05 -9.90 -11.75
N ALA A 58 -18.23 -10.26 -12.28
CA ALA A 58 -19.51 -9.75 -11.80
C ALA A 58 -19.81 -10.15 -10.34
N ILE A 59 -19.59 -11.41 -9.95
CA ILE A 59 -19.77 -11.85 -8.55
C ILE A 59 -18.85 -11.08 -7.61
N THR A 60 -17.62 -10.82 -8.04
CA THR A 60 -16.61 -10.10 -7.26
C THR A 60 -17.05 -8.65 -7.03
N VAL A 61 -17.40 -7.92 -8.09
CA VAL A 61 -17.93 -6.55 -8.02
C VAL A 61 -19.19 -6.45 -7.16
N ASN A 62 -20.15 -7.36 -7.35
CA ASN A 62 -21.39 -7.40 -6.55
C ASN A 62 -21.11 -7.67 -5.07
N THR A 63 -20.09 -8.48 -4.76
CA THR A 63 -19.69 -8.74 -3.38
C THR A 63 -19.13 -7.48 -2.74
N PHE A 64 -18.26 -6.74 -3.42
CA PHE A 64 -17.77 -5.44 -2.93
C PHE A 64 -18.89 -4.42 -2.76
N GLN A 65 -19.87 -4.39 -3.67
CA GLN A 65 -21.04 -3.53 -3.52
C GLN A 65 -21.81 -3.85 -2.23
N SER A 66 -21.96 -5.13 -1.88
CA SER A 66 -22.62 -5.52 -0.61
C SER A 66 -21.81 -5.19 0.66
N TYR A 67 -20.50 -5.00 0.52
CA TYR A 67 -19.59 -4.58 1.60
C TYR A 67 -19.40 -3.06 1.68
N ALA A 68 -19.87 -2.30 0.67
CA ALA A 68 -19.59 -0.87 0.55
C ALA A 68 -20.06 -0.05 1.76
N PRO A 69 -21.25 -0.29 2.37
CA PRO A 69 -21.66 0.43 3.59
C PRO A 69 -20.73 0.18 4.79
N GLN A 70 -20.28 -1.06 5.00
CA GLN A 70 -19.38 -1.42 6.10
C GLN A 70 -17.99 -0.82 5.88
N LEU A 71 -17.51 -0.85 4.63
CA LEU A 71 -16.23 -0.25 4.25
C LEU A 71 -16.26 1.27 4.48
N LYS A 72 -17.34 1.94 4.08
CA LYS A 72 -17.53 3.38 4.33
C LYS A 72 -17.53 3.69 5.83
N ALA A 73 -18.25 2.90 6.63
CA ALA A 73 -18.27 3.09 8.09
C ALA A 73 -16.88 2.92 8.73
N ALA A 74 -16.08 1.95 8.27
CA ALA A 74 -14.71 1.75 8.74
C ALA A 74 -13.81 2.95 8.37
N VAL A 75 -13.95 3.48 7.15
CA VAL A 75 -13.21 4.67 6.70
C VAL A 75 -13.65 5.93 7.45
N ASP A 76 -14.94 6.08 7.78
CA ASP A 76 -15.41 7.20 8.60
C ASP A 76 -14.86 7.14 10.04
N ALA A 77 -14.73 5.93 10.60
CA ALA A 77 -14.07 5.73 11.88
C ALA A 77 -12.57 6.11 11.82
N PHE A 78 -11.89 5.74 10.73
CA PHE A 78 -10.51 6.19 10.47
C PHE A 78 -10.43 7.71 10.32
N ALA A 79 -11.32 8.34 9.55
CA ALA A 79 -11.35 9.79 9.37
C ALA A 79 -11.57 10.55 10.70
N THR A 80 -12.30 9.94 11.63
CA THR A 80 -12.57 10.52 12.96
C THR A 80 -11.37 10.38 13.90
N ASN A 81 -10.61 9.28 13.80
CA ASN A 81 -9.47 8.98 14.65
C ASN A 81 -8.42 8.19 13.85
N ALA A 82 -7.60 8.90 13.08
CA ALA A 82 -6.61 8.29 12.20
C ALA A 82 -5.45 7.72 13.03
N ASN A 83 -5.40 6.40 13.15
CA ASN A 83 -4.33 5.68 13.83
C ASN A 83 -4.16 4.27 13.23
N ARG A 84 -3.17 3.50 13.73
CA ARG A 84 -2.88 2.16 13.24
C ARG A 84 -4.08 1.21 13.32
N ASP A 85 -4.86 1.26 14.40
CA ASP A 85 -5.95 0.32 14.63
C ASP A 85 -7.12 0.59 13.69
N THR A 86 -7.54 1.86 13.56
CA THR A 86 -8.60 2.24 12.63
C THR A 86 -8.18 2.01 11.17
N ARG A 87 -6.91 2.30 10.83
CA ARG A 87 -6.33 1.96 9.52
C ARG A 87 -6.38 0.45 9.25
N ASN A 88 -5.91 -0.36 10.19
CA ASN A 88 -5.85 -1.80 10.03
C ASN A 88 -7.23 -2.44 9.98
N ALA A 89 -8.23 -1.88 10.68
CA ALA A 89 -9.62 -2.32 10.57
C ALA A 89 -10.17 -2.17 9.14
N VAL A 90 -9.87 -1.07 8.45
CA VAL A 90 -10.25 -0.88 7.04
C VAL A 90 -9.55 -1.93 6.15
N LEU A 91 -8.24 -2.12 6.32
CA LEU A 91 -7.47 -3.09 5.52
C LEU A 91 -7.94 -4.54 5.74
N GLN A 92 -8.28 -4.90 6.98
CA GLN A 92 -8.85 -6.21 7.32
C GLN A 92 -10.22 -6.40 6.68
N LEU A 93 -11.07 -5.36 6.66
CA LEU A 93 -12.38 -5.45 6.04
C LEU A 93 -12.31 -5.59 4.51
N LEU A 94 -11.33 -4.95 3.86
CA LEU A 94 -11.03 -5.16 2.45
C LEU A 94 -10.58 -6.60 2.16
N ASP A 95 -9.68 -7.16 2.98
CA ASP A 95 -9.26 -8.57 2.86
C ASP A 95 -10.45 -9.53 3.07
N GLN A 96 -11.33 -9.24 4.03
CA GLN A 96 -12.55 -10.02 4.25
C GLN A 96 -13.49 -9.97 3.05
N ALA A 97 -13.67 -8.80 2.43
CA ALA A 97 -14.50 -8.63 1.23
C ALA A 97 -13.94 -9.43 0.05
N ALA A 98 -12.62 -9.39 -0.18
CA ALA A 98 -11.94 -10.17 -1.21
C ALA A 98 -12.05 -11.68 -0.97
N ASN A 99 -11.86 -12.14 0.27
CA ASN A 99 -12.05 -13.55 0.62
C ASN A 99 -13.51 -14.00 0.49
N ALA A 100 -14.48 -13.13 0.82
CA ALA A 100 -15.89 -13.41 0.58
C ALA A 100 -16.21 -13.52 -0.91
N ALA A 101 -15.63 -12.66 -1.74
CA ALA A 101 -15.74 -12.75 -3.20
C ALA A 101 -15.15 -14.08 -3.70
N SER A 102 -13.97 -14.47 -3.23
CA SER A 102 -13.32 -15.74 -3.62
C SER A 102 -14.18 -16.95 -3.28
N ARG A 103 -14.78 -16.99 -2.07
CA ARG A 103 -15.71 -18.06 -1.68
C ARG A 103 -16.91 -18.13 -2.62
N ARG A 104 -17.55 -16.98 -2.90
CA ARG A 104 -18.73 -16.91 -3.76
C ARG A 104 -18.44 -17.33 -5.20
N VAL A 105 -17.31 -16.90 -5.76
CA VAL A 105 -16.89 -17.31 -7.12
C VAL A 105 -16.61 -18.81 -7.14
N TYR A 106 -15.89 -19.34 -6.15
CA TYR A 106 -15.57 -20.77 -6.05
C TYR A 106 -16.83 -21.65 -5.92
N GLU A 107 -17.79 -21.23 -5.10
CA GLU A 107 -19.08 -21.90 -4.92
C GLU A 107 -19.91 -21.87 -6.21
N ALA A 108 -19.97 -20.72 -6.90
CA ALA A 108 -20.68 -20.58 -8.17
C ALA A 108 -20.03 -21.42 -9.29
N ALA A 109 -18.70 -21.47 -9.34
CA ALA A 109 -17.94 -22.33 -10.25
C ALA A 109 -18.29 -23.80 -10.04
N THR A 110 -18.40 -24.22 -8.77
CA THR A 110 -18.77 -25.59 -8.40
C THR A 110 -20.23 -25.91 -8.75
N ALA A 111 -21.17 -25.02 -8.44
CA ALA A 111 -22.59 -25.20 -8.71
C ALA A 111 -22.91 -25.26 -10.21
N THR A 112 -22.18 -24.50 -11.03
CA THR A 112 -22.39 -24.45 -12.50
C THR A 112 -21.54 -25.44 -13.29
N GLY A 113 -20.69 -26.22 -12.62
CA GLY A 113 -19.74 -27.15 -13.27
C GLY A 113 -18.61 -26.43 -14.03
N ARG A 114 -18.39 -25.15 -13.79
CA ARG A 114 -17.39 -24.29 -14.47
C ARG A 114 -16.11 -24.17 -13.65
N GLN A 115 -15.52 -25.31 -13.31
CA GLN A 115 -14.29 -25.36 -12.50
C GLN A 115 -13.15 -24.57 -13.16
N GLY A 116 -12.53 -23.68 -12.39
CA GLY A 116 -11.50 -22.75 -12.86
C GLY A 116 -12.04 -21.40 -13.37
N MET A 117 -13.31 -21.08 -13.12
CA MET A 117 -13.84 -19.73 -13.26
C MET A 117 -13.16 -18.81 -12.22
N THR A 118 -12.42 -17.79 -12.68
CA THR A 118 -11.61 -16.92 -11.83
C THR A 118 -11.63 -15.48 -12.33
N THR A 119 -11.20 -14.55 -11.49
CA THR A 119 -11.06 -13.13 -11.86
C THR A 119 -9.90 -12.51 -11.09
N THR A 120 -9.32 -11.45 -11.63
CA THR A 120 -8.50 -10.51 -10.85
C THR A 120 -9.39 -9.65 -9.95
N LEU A 121 -8.76 -8.88 -9.08
CA LEU A 121 -9.37 -7.87 -8.25
C LEU A 121 -8.34 -6.76 -7.99
N VAL A 122 -8.70 -5.52 -8.32
CA VAL A 122 -8.08 -4.34 -7.72
C VAL A 122 -9.19 -3.41 -7.26
N ALA A 123 -9.18 -3.04 -5.99
CA ALA A 123 -10.18 -2.16 -5.42
C ALA A 123 -9.54 -1.06 -4.57
N ALA A 124 -10.14 0.12 -4.59
CA ALA A 124 -9.80 1.24 -3.74
C ALA A 124 -11.04 1.74 -2.99
N ILE A 125 -10.88 2.04 -1.70
CA ILE A 125 -11.83 2.88 -0.97
C ILE A 125 -11.16 4.18 -0.56
N ILE A 126 -11.84 5.30 -0.82
CA ILE A 126 -11.33 6.65 -0.63
C ILE A 126 -12.15 7.38 0.43
N GLY A 127 -11.47 7.97 1.40
CA GLY A 127 -12.09 8.81 2.42
C GLY A 127 -11.13 9.12 3.57
N GLY A 128 -11.45 10.14 4.36
CA GLY A 128 -10.62 10.56 5.49
C GLY A 128 -9.20 11.00 5.12
N GLY A 129 -8.99 11.49 3.89
CA GLY A 129 -7.66 11.84 3.38
C GLY A 129 -6.78 10.65 3.03
N ALA A 130 -7.36 9.47 2.85
CA ALA A 130 -6.60 8.27 2.54
C ALA A 130 -7.28 7.42 1.45
N GLY A 131 -6.45 6.63 0.78
CA GLY A 131 -6.84 5.54 -0.09
C GLY A 131 -6.43 4.21 0.51
N PHE A 132 -7.36 3.26 0.56
CA PHE A 132 -7.08 1.90 1.01
C PHE A 132 -7.30 0.96 -0.17
N ILE A 133 -6.29 0.16 -0.49
CA ILE A 133 -6.24 -0.66 -1.69
C ILE A 133 -6.16 -2.14 -1.32
N VAL A 134 -6.89 -2.98 -2.05
CA VAL A 134 -6.74 -4.44 -2.04
C VAL A 134 -6.55 -4.95 -3.46
N HIS A 135 -5.63 -5.90 -3.61
CA HIS A 135 -5.17 -6.38 -4.90
C HIS A 135 -5.00 -7.91 -4.94
N VAL A 136 -5.47 -8.53 -6.02
CA VAL A 136 -5.26 -9.93 -6.41
C VAL A 136 -5.21 -10.03 -7.94
N GLY A 137 -4.05 -10.36 -8.51
CA GLY A 137 -3.91 -10.66 -9.95
C GLY A 137 -2.90 -9.71 -10.57
N ASP A 138 -3.13 -9.29 -11.79
CA ASP A 138 -2.29 -8.38 -12.58
C ASP A 138 -3.01 -7.11 -13.04
N SER A 139 -4.27 -6.91 -12.63
CA SER A 139 -4.90 -5.59 -12.68
C SER A 139 -4.21 -4.63 -11.71
N ARG A 140 -4.07 -3.36 -12.09
CA ARG A 140 -3.15 -2.44 -11.42
C ARG A 140 -3.84 -1.24 -10.78
N ALA A 141 -3.25 -0.78 -9.68
CA ALA A 141 -3.54 0.50 -9.06
C ALA A 141 -2.31 1.40 -9.19
N TYR A 142 -2.50 2.67 -9.53
CA TYR A 142 -1.45 3.69 -9.60
C TYR A 142 -1.85 4.94 -8.82
N LEU A 143 -0.84 5.64 -8.30
CA LEU A 143 -0.92 6.99 -7.77
C LEU A 143 -0.18 7.94 -8.71
N VAL A 144 -0.84 9.01 -9.13
CA VAL A 144 -0.23 10.16 -9.79
C VAL A 144 -0.02 11.24 -8.74
N ARG A 145 1.24 11.57 -8.47
CA ARG A 145 1.66 12.61 -7.52
C ARG A 145 2.96 13.24 -7.97
N ASP A 146 3.10 14.56 -7.83
CA ASP A 146 4.34 15.30 -8.11
C ASP A 146 4.96 15.03 -9.50
N GLY A 147 4.10 14.81 -10.50
CA GLY A 147 4.54 14.51 -11.86
C GLY A 147 5.07 13.09 -12.07
N GLU A 148 4.80 12.17 -11.15
CA GLU A 148 5.18 10.76 -11.25
C GLU A 148 3.95 9.85 -11.25
N LEU A 149 4.00 8.77 -12.03
CA LEU A 149 3.04 7.67 -11.97
C LEU A 149 3.67 6.51 -11.20
N ARG A 150 3.24 6.29 -9.97
CA ARG A 150 3.75 5.24 -9.08
C ARG A 150 2.76 4.08 -9.02
N GLN A 151 3.19 2.89 -9.42
CA GLN A 151 2.37 1.68 -9.25
C GLN A 151 2.26 1.33 -7.75
N LEU A 152 1.02 1.22 -7.27
CA LEU A 152 0.67 0.84 -5.91
C LEU A 152 0.56 -0.68 -5.75
N SER A 153 0.08 -1.39 -6.78
CA SER A 153 0.03 -2.86 -6.79
C SER A 153 1.36 -3.48 -7.23
N GLU A 154 1.53 -4.77 -6.95
CA GLU A 154 2.59 -5.61 -7.52
C GLU A 154 1.93 -6.81 -8.17
N ASP A 155 2.09 -7.00 -9.48
CA ASP A 155 1.34 -8.04 -10.19
C ASP A 155 1.70 -9.44 -9.67
N HIS A 156 0.67 -10.23 -9.39
CA HIS A 156 0.75 -11.63 -9.06
C HIS A 156 0.86 -12.46 -10.34
N SER A 157 1.99 -12.33 -11.04
CA SER A 157 2.29 -13.03 -12.29
C SER A 157 3.54 -13.91 -12.16
N MET A 158 3.62 -14.94 -13.00
CA MET A 158 4.76 -15.86 -13.03
C MET A 158 6.06 -15.12 -13.39
N VAL A 159 6.00 -14.13 -14.28
CA VAL A 159 7.18 -13.33 -14.63
C VAL A 159 7.68 -12.51 -13.45
N ASN A 160 6.78 -11.90 -12.66
CA ASN A 160 7.17 -11.18 -11.46
C ASN A 160 7.77 -12.11 -10.40
N GLU A 161 7.21 -13.31 -10.21
CA GLU A 161 7.77 -14.32 -9.32
C GLU A 161 9.19 -14.76 -9.73
N LEU A 162 9.43 -14.95 -11.04
CA LEU A 162 10.74 -15.30 -11.57
C LEU A 162 11.75 -14.15 -11.43
N ILE A 163 11.32 -12.90 -11.65
CA ILE A 163 12.16 -11.72 -11.41
C ILE A 163 12.53 -11.65 -9.93
N ARG A 164 11.55 -11.79 -9.03
CA ARG A 164 11.74 -11.70 -7.59
C ARG A 164 12.73 -12.73 -7.05
N THR A 165 12.76 -13.92 -7.65
CA THR A 165 13.69 -14.99 -7.29
C THR A 165 15.05 -14.90 -7.98
N GLY A 166 15.26 -13.88 -8.84
CA GLY A 166 16.48 -13.71 -9.63
C GLY A 166 16.60 -14.71 -10.79
N ALA A 167 15.55 -15.49 -11.07
CA ALA A 167 15.52 -16.46 -12.16
C ALA A 167 15.24 -15.83 -13.54
N MET A 168 14.86 -14.54 -13.57
CA MET A 168 14.54 -13.80 -14.79
C MET A 168 14.90 -12.31 -14.63
N THR A 169 15.34 -11.67 -15.70
CA THR A 169 15.55 -10.21 -15.74
C THR A 169 14.25 -9.48 -16.13
N ARG A 170 14.16 -8.17 -15.86
CA ARG A 170 12.97 -7.39 -16.24
C ARG A 170 12.84 -7.28 -17.75
N GLU A 171 13.96 -7.22 -18.46
CA GLU A 171 14.05 -7.15 -19.91
C GLU A 171 13.49 -8.42 -20.56
N ASP A 172 13.80 -9.59 -20.01
CA ASP A 172 13.32 -10.88 -20.52
C ASP A 172 11.81 -11.10 -20.27
N ALA A 173 11.26 -10.49 -19.22
CA ALA A 173 9.87 -10.69 -18.84
C ALA A 173 8.86 -10.27 -19.91
N ALA A 174 9.14 -9.18 -20.64
CA ALA A 174 8.24 -8.63 -21.66
C ALA A 174 7.99 -9.58 -22.85
N THR A 175 8.98 -10.42 -23.17
CA THR A 175 8.91 -11.40 -24.27
C THR A 175 8.73 -12.84 -23.79
N SER A 176 8.63 -13.04 -22.48
CA SER A 176 8.48 -14.34 -21.86
C SER A 176 7.17 -15.02 -22.26
N ARG A 177 7.20 -16.34 -22.44
CA ARG A 177 5.99 -17.16 -22.61
C ARG A 177 5.06 -17.14 -21.39
N TYR A 178 5.58 -16.70 -20.24
CA TYR A 178 4.86 -16.68 -18.96
C TYR A 178 4.20 -15.34 -18.66
N ARG A 179 4.30 -14.34 -19.56
CA ARG A 179 3.86 -12.97 -19.28
C ARG A 179 2.38 -12.84 -18.89
N ASN A 180 1.51 -13.68 -19.45
CA ASN A 180 0.06 -13.70 -19.15
C ASN A 180 -0.33 -14.80 -18.14
N VAL A 181 0.61 -15.32 -17.35
CA VAL A 181 0.33 -16.39 -16.37
C VAL A 181 0.23 -15.77 -14.98
N ILE A 182 -1.00 -15.59 -14.50
CA ILE A 182 -1.26 -15.13 -13.13
C ILE A 182 -1.03 -16.27 -12.11
N THR A 183 -0.52 -15.91 -10.94
CA THR A 183 -0.20 -16.83 -9.83
C THR A 183 -1.21 -16.74 -8.70
N ARG A 184 -2.04 -15.69 -8.67
CA ARG A 184 -3.16 -15.53 -7.74
C ARG A 184 -4.38 -14.98 -8.46
N ALA A 185 -5.54 -15.54 -8.16
CA ALA A 185 -6.82 -15.12 -8.71
C ALA A 185 -7.93 -15.36 -7.68
N VAL A 186 -8.97 -14.52 -7.72
CA VAL A 186 -10.18 -14.68 -6.94
C VAL A 186 -10.98 -15.85 -7.52
N GLY A 187 -11.46 -16.74 -6.65
CA GLY A 187 -12.32 -17.87 -7.02
C GLY A 187 -11.59 -19.16 -7.37
N LEU A 188 -10.26 -19.16 -7.46
CA LEU A 188 -9.48 -20.39 -7.70
C LEU A 188 -9.58 -21.35 -6.51
N TYR A 189 -9.58 -20.78 -5.30
CA TYR A 189 -9.80 -21.47 -4.03
C TYR A 189 -10.82 -20.68 -3.21
N PRO A 190 -11.44 -21.29 -2.18
CA PRO A 190 -12.39 -20.58 -1.31
C PRO A 190 -11.78 -19.34 -0.66
N ASN A 191 -10.51 -19.40 -0.24
CA ASN A 191 -9.79 -18.25 0.32
C ASN A 191 -8.69 -17.82 -0.64
N VAL A 192 -8.39 -16.53 -0.65
CA VAL A 192 -7.38 -15.92 -1.51
C VAL A 192 -6.44 -15.07 -0.68
N ARG A 193 -5.14 -15.16 -0.96
CA ARG A 193 -4.16 -14.26 -0.37
C ARG A 193 -4.22 -12.92 -1.09
N THR A 194 -4.52 -11.86 -0.33
CA THR A 194 -4.60 -10.49 -0.84
C THR A 194 -3.36 -9.69 -0.48
N ASP A 195 -3.07 -8.70 -1.31
CA ASP A 195 -2.13 -7.64 -0.96
C ASP A 195 -2.96 -6.40 -0.61
N THR A 196 -2.77 -5.86 0.59
CA THR A 196 -3.50 -4.68 1.10
C THR A 196 -2.54 -3.56 1.50
N LEU A 197 -2.87 -2.32 1.15
CA LEU A 197 -2.06 -1.14 1.48
C LEU A 197 -2.92 0.09 1.76
N HIS A 198 -2.29 1.04 2.46
CA HIS A 198 -2.85 2.34 2.79
C HIS A 198 -1.93 3.43 2.23
N VAL A 199 -2.51 4.46 1.63
CA VAL A 199 -1.79 5.64 1.15
C VAL A 199 -2.52 6.89 1.60
N GLU A 200 -1.80 7.81 2.22
CA GLU A 200 -2.31 9.15 2.52
C GLU A 200 -2.44 9.93 1.22
N LEU A 201 -3.54 10.66 1.04
CA LEU A 201 -3.87 11.41 -0.16
C LEU A 201 -3.81 12.91 0.13
N ILE A 202 -3.18 13.64 -0.79
CA ILE A 202 -3.07 15.09 -0.77
C ILE A 202 -3.81 15.69 -1.95
N ASP A 203 -4.02 17.01 -1.92
CA ASP A 203 -4.66 17.72 -3.02
C ASP A 203 -3.88 17.54 -4.33
N GLY A 204 -4.61 17.36 -5.42
CA GLY A 204 -4.03 17.11 -6.75
C GLY A 204 -3.59 15.67 -7.01
N ASP A 205 -3.62 14.78 -6.02
CA ASP A 205 -3.41 13.35 -6.27
C ASP A 205 -4.48 12.80 -7.20
N ARG A 206 -4.10 11.82 -8.03
CA ARG A 206 -5.06 11.00 -8.77
C ARG A 206 -4.74 9.52 -8.61
N ILE A 207 -5.77 8.72 -8.38
CA ILE A 207 -5.67 7.25 -8.37
C ILE A 207 -6.20 6.73 -9.70
N LEU A 208 -5.49 5.77 -10.28
CA LEU A 208 -5.89 5.04 -11.48
C LEU A 208 -5.99 3.55 -11.16
N LEU A 209 -7.16 2.96 -11.36
CA LEU A 209 -7.36 1.51 -11.36
C LEU A 209 -7.56 1.04 -12.80
N CYS A 210 -6.91 -0.05 -13.21
CA CYS A 210 -7.12 -0.60 -14.54
C CYS A 210 -6.93 -2.12 -14.63
N SER A 211 -7.58 -2.74 -15.62
CA SER A 211 -7.27 -4.11 -16.06
C SER A 211 -5.97 -4.15 -16.89
N ASP A 212 -5.48 -5.34 -17.18
CA ASP A 212 -4.25 -5.55 -17.95
C ASP A 212 -4.37 -5.02 -19.38
N GLY A 213 -5.59 -4.99 -19.95
CA GLY A 213 -5.84 -4.47 -21.30
C GLY A 213 -5.49 -2.99 -21.46
N LEU A 214 -5.38 -2.23 -20.37
CA LEU A 214 -4.73 -0.91 -20.40
C LEU A 214 -3.20 -1.06 -20.27
N SER A 215 -2.73 -1.69 -19.19
CA SER A 215 -1.31 -1.67 -18.81
C SER A 215 -0.37 -2.46 -19.70
N ASP A 216 -0.89 -3.42 -20.46
CA ASP A 216 -0.15 -4.16 -21.47
C ASP A 216 -0.04 -3.41 -22.80
N MET A 217 -0.91 -2.41 -22.99
CA MET A 217 -1.03 -1.69 -24.25
C MET A 217 -0.43 -0.29 -24.15
N VAL A 218 -0.63 0.41 -23.04
CA VAL A 218 -0.27 1.82 -22.89
C VAL A 218 0.92 1.96 -21.94
N GLU A 219 1.97 2.66 -22.39
CA GLU A 219 3.19 2.84 -21.61
C GLU A 219 2.99 3.84 -20.46
N PRO A 220 3.69 3.67 -19.31
CA PRO A 220 3.52 4.52 -18.14
C PRO A 220 3.66 6.02 -18.40
N GLY A 221 4.56 6.44 -19.30
CA GLY A 221 4.78 7.86 -19.62
C GLY A 221 3.58 8.50 -20.32
N GLU A 222 2.87 7.75 -21.17
CA GLU A 222 1.64 8.24 -21.81
C GLU A 222 0.47 8.24 -20.83
N MET A 223 0.37 7.21 -19.98
CA MET A 223 -0.63 7.19 -18.91
C MET A 223 -0.50 8.42 -18.03
N LEU A 224 0.72 8.75 -17.61
CA LEU A 224 1.03 9.94 -16.82
C LEU A 224 0.62 11.23 -17.54
N GLY A 225 0.98 11.37 -18.82
CA GLY A 225 0.65 12.55 -19.62
C GLY A 225 -0.87 12.80 -19.69
N LEU A 226 -1.64 11.75 -19.99
CA LEU A 226 -3.11 11.81 -20.03
C LEU A 226 -3.70 12.14 -18.66
N MET A 227 -3.19 11.51 -17.60
CA MET A 227 -3.65 11.70 -16.23
C MET A 227 -3.27 13.06 -15.63
N MET A 228 -2.26 13.76 -16.13
CA MET A 228 -1.88 15.10 -15.63
C MET A 228 -2.52 16.24 -16.42
N GLN A 229 -2.61 16.11 -17.75
CA GLN A 229 -2.94 17.24 -18.63
C GLN A 229 -4.44 17.42 -18.86
N LEU A 230 -5.23 16.37 -18.65
CA LEU A 230 -6.64 16.34 -18.99
C LEU A 230 -7.52 16.27 -17.73
N ASN A 231 -8.79 16.62 -17.86
CA ASN A 231 -9.76 16.28 -16.80
C ASN A 231 -10.02 14.76 -16.79
N LEU A 232 -10.58 14.23 -15.69
CA LEU A 232 -10.74 12.78 -15.51
C LEU A 232 -11.48 12.08 -16.65
N THR A 233 -12.55 12.69 -17.19
CA THR A 233 -13.30 12.13 -18.32
C THR A 233 -12.42 12.02 -19.56
N GLN A 234 -11.77 13.11 -19.95
CA GLN A 234 -10.87 13.14 -21.10
C GLN A 234 -9.66 12.21 -20.91
N ALA A 235 -9.13 12.12 -19.70
CA ALA A 235 -8.00 11.23 -19.37
C ALA A 235 -8.40 9.77 -19.57
N VAL A 236 -9.51 9.33 -18.97
CA VAL A 236 -9.98 7.94 -19.08
C VAL A 236 -10.38 7.58 -20.51
N ASP A 237 -11.09 8.46 -21.21
CA ASP A 237 -11.42 8.25 -22.62
C ASP A 237 -10.15 8.16 -23.47
N GLY A 238 -9.18 9.05 -23.24
CA GLY A 238 -7.89 9.03 -23.89
C GLY A 238 -7.11 7.74 -23.64
N LEU A 239 -7.11 7.23 -22.40
CA LEU A 239 -6.46 5.97 -22.01
C LEU A 239 -7.06 4.78 -22.76
N ILE A 240 -8.40 4.69 -22.81
CA ILE A 240 -9.07 3.63 -23.56
C ILE A 240 -8.78 3.75 -25.06
N GLN A 241 -8.87 4.95 -25.65
CA GLN A 241 -8.53 5.12 -27.06
C GLN A 241 -7.07 4.77 -27.35
N ALA A 242 -6.13 5.12 -26.47
CA ALA A 242 -4.72 4.75 -26.58
C ALA A 242 -4.51 3.23 -26.59
N ALA A 243 -5.25 2.48 -25.75
CA ALA A 243 -5.21 1.02 -25.73
C ALA A 243 -5.81 0.41 -27.02
N LEU A 244 -6.95 0.95 -27.48
CA LEU A 244 -7.60 0.50 -28.72
C LEU A 244 -6.72 0.75 -29.95
N HIS A 245 -6.10 1.93 -30.06
CA HIS A 245 -5.19 2.27 -31.17
C HIS A 245 -3.97 1.36 -31.25
N ARG A 246 -3.51 0.81 -30.12
CA ARG A 246 -2.41 -0.17 -30.08
C ARG A 246 -2.84 -1.60 -30.37
N GLY A 247 -4.11 -1.78 -30.72
CA GLY A 247 -4.66 -3.02 -31.25
C GLY A 247 -5.82 -3.58 -30.43
N GLY A 248 -6.13 -3.02 -29.25
CA GLY A 248 -7.25 -3.43 -28.40
C GLY A 248 -7.36 -4.94 -28.23
N ARG A 249 -6.26 -5.57 -27.79
CA ARG A 249 -6.14 -7.04 -27.77
C ARG A 249 -6.99 -7.70 -26.70
N ASP A 250 -7.31 -6.96 -25.65
CA ASP A 250 -8.14 -7.41 -24.54
C ASP A 250 -9.28 -6.44 -24.22
N ASN A 251 -10.12 -6.84 -23.27
CA ASN A 251 -11.04 -5.95 -22.57
C ASN A 251 -10.23 -4.87 -21.84
N VAL A 252 -10.74 -3.63 -21.82
CA VAL A 252 -10.02 -2.50 -21.23
C VAL A 252 -10.94 -1.79 -20.27
N THR A 253 -10.59 -1.83 -18.99
CA THR A 253 -11.37 -1.21 -17.92
C THR A 253 -10.51 -0.26 -17.12
N VAL A 254 -11.02 0.96 -16.88
CA VAL A 254 -10.28 2.05 -16.26
C VAL A 254 -11.20 2.84 -15.32
N ILE A 255 -10.71 3.12 -14.12
CA ILE A 255 -11.31 4.06 -13.17
C ILE A 255 -10.24 5.08 -12.77
N ALA A 256 -10.49 6.35 -13.03
CA ALA A 256 -9.68 7.46 -12.52
C ALA A 256 -10.43 8.19 -11.40
N ILE A 257 -9.74 8.48 -10.31
CA ILE A 257 -10.31 9.07 -9.09
C ILE A 257 -9.45 10.26 -8.67
N GLU A 258 -10.06 11.40 -8.41
CA GLU A 258 -9.43 12.59 -7.84
C GLU A 258 -10.05 12.81 -6.44
N PRO A 259 -9.36 12.37 -5.36
CA PRO A 259 -9.77 12.63 -3.98
C PRO A 259 -9.86 14.13 -3.69
N GLU A 260 -10.78 14.53 -2.81
CA GLU A 260 -10.81 15.90 -2.31
C GLU A 260 -9.69 16.10 -1.27
N ALA A 261 -9.06 17.28 -1.32
CA ALA A 261 -7.96 17.69 -0.46
C ALA A 261 -8.24 17.48 1.05
N VAL A 262 -7.23 16.99 1.77
CA VAL A 262 -7.13 17.23 3.22
C VAL A 262 -6.13 18.37 3.47
N LEU A 263 -6.49 19.26 4.39
CA LEU A 263 -5.83 20.55 4.70
C LEU A 263 -4.41 20.45 5.28
N GLU A 264 -3.72 19.32 5.12
CA GLU A 264 -2.38 19.07 5.69
C GLU A 264 -1.39 18.47 4.68
N ALA A 265 -1.47 18.90 3.42
CA ALA A 265 -0.61 18.39 2.34
C ALA A 265 0.89 18.48 2.67
N GLU A 266 1.33 19.56 3.33
CA GLU A 266 2.74 19.71 3.75
C GLU A 266 3.15 18.72 4.84
N ALA A 267 2.28 18.44 5.81
CA ALA A 267 2.57 17.48 6.88
C ALA A 267 2.56 16.04 6.34
N VAL A 268 1.61 15.69 5.47
CA VAL A 268 1.55 14.40 4.77
C VAL A 268 2.77 14.19 3.88
N ALA A 269 3.18 15.22 3.13
CA ALA A 269 4.39 15.16 2.31
C ALA A 269 5.66 15.00 3.17
N ALA A 270 5.75 15.73 4.28
CA ALA A 270 6.85 15.59 5.24
C ALA A 270 6.89 14.20 5.87
N ARG A 271 5.73 13.63 6.23
CA ARG A 271 5.58 12.25 6.73
C ARG A 271 6.02 11.22 5.70
N ALA A 272 5.53 11.33 4.47
CA ALA A 272 5.90 10.44 3.37
C ALA A 272 7.42 10.48 3.15
N LYS A 273 8.02 11.68 3.13
CA LYS A 273 9.47 11.86 2.98
C LYS A 273 10.25 11.29 4.17
N ALA A 274 9.76 11.48 5.39
CA ALA A 274 10.36 10.90 6.59
C ALA A 274 10.33 9.37 6.54
N MET A 275 9.21 8.78 6.14
CA MET A 275 9.08 7.35 5.90
C MET A 275 10.05 6.87 4.82
N GLU A 276 10.21 7.60 3.72
CA GLU A 276 11.19 7.26 2.67
C GLU A 276 12.64 7.28 3.17
N SER A 277 12.94 8.10 4.18
CA SER A 277 14.29 8.25 4.74
C SER A 277 14.67 7.19 5.77
N LEU A 278 13.73 6.37 6.27
CA LEU A 278 14.11 5.34 7.24
C LEU A 278 14.96 4.26 6.56
N PHE A 279 15.99 3.81 7.26
CA PHE A 279 16.87 2.73 6.80
C PHE A 279 16.13 1.44 6.43
N LEU A 280 14.93 1.22 6.97
CA LEU A 280 14.07 0.07 6.65
C LEU A 280 13.44 0.16 5.26
N PHE A 281 13.32 1.37 4.72
CA PHE A 281 12.67 1.68 3.45
C PHE A 281 13.65 1.94 2.31
N GLU A 282 14.94 2.03 2.61
CA GLU A 282 16.00 2.21 1.63
C GLU A 282 15.99 1.07 0.59
N ASP A 283 16.04 1.42 -0.69
CA ASP A 283 15.94 0.52 -1.85
C ASP A 283 14.62 -0.25 -1.99
N LEU A 284 13.61 0.02 -1.16
CA LEU A 284 12.31 -0.61 -1.33
C LEU A 284 11.51 0.07 -2.45
N PRO A 285 10.86 -0.71 -3.34
CA PRO A 285 9.83 -0.17 -4.22
C PRO A 285 8.75 0.57 -3.44
N PHE A 286 8.14 1.59 -4.04
CA PHE A 286 7.15 2.45 -3.37
C PHE A 286 6.00 1.65 -2.72
N HIS A 287 5.43 0.67 -3.42
CA HIS A 287 4.38 -0.20 -2.88
C HIS A 287 4.84 -1.00 -1.64
N ALA A 288 6.08 -1.48 -1.63
CA ALA A 288 6.63 -2.23 -0.50
C ALA A 288 6.78 -1.32 0.73
N ARG A 289 7.16 -0.05 0.52
CA ARG A 289 7.20 0.96 1.59
C ARG A 289 5.82 1.19 2.20
N LEU A 290 4.79 1.36 1.38
CA LEU A 290 3.42 1.55 1.88
C LEU A 290 2.94 0.34 2.70
N ARG A 291 3.32 -0.88 2.31
CA ARG A 291 2.99 -2.11 3.05
C ARG A 291 3.72 -2.21 4.38
N VAL A 292 5.01 -1.89 4.43
CA VAL A 292 5.78 -1.88 5.70
C VAL A 292 5.32 -0.73 6.61
N GLY A 293 4.80 0.38 6.07
CA GLY A 293 4.17 1.45 6.85
C GLY A 293 3.01 0.98 7.77
N ARG A 294 2.44 -0.21 7.53
CA ARG A 294 1.36 -0.78 8.37
C ARG A 294 1.78 -1.09 9.80
N ILE A 295 3.07 -1.35 10.05
CA ILE A 295 3.61 -1.64 11.38
C ILE A 295 4.26 -0.43 12.05
N VAL A 296 4.22 0.73 11.39
CA VAL A 296 4.78 1.98 11.90
C VAL A 296 3.69 2.80 12.59
N ASN A 297 4.00 3.32 13.77
CA ASN A 297 3.20 4.31 14.50
C ASN A 297 3.95 5.64 14.64
N GLU A 298 3.21 6.72 14.86
CA GLU A 298 3.77 8.02 15.23
C GLU A 298 3.80 8.20 16.75
N LEU A 299 4.85 8.83 17.25
CA LEU A 299 5.00 9.25 18.64
C LEU A 299 5.49 10.69 18.69
N PHE A 300 4.61 11.60 19.07
CA PHE A 300 4.96 12.99 19.36
C PHE A 300 5.36 13.12 20.82
N VAL A 301 6.47 13.81 21.06
CA VAL A 301 7.04 13.97 22.41
C VAL A 301 7.21 15.44 22.78
N SER A 302 7.11 15.71 24.08
CA SER A 302 7.36 17.02 24.68
C SER A 302 8.78 17.11 25.24
N PRO A 303 9.31 18.33 25.49
CA PRO A 303 10.59 18.51 26.16
C PRO A 303 10.66 17.73 27.48
N ASP A 304 11.83 17.16 27.77
CA ASP A 304 12.14 16.37 28.98
C ASP A 304 11.35 15.04 29.12
N GLN A 305 10.53 14.69 28.12
CA GLN A 305 9.86 13.39 28.10
C GLN A 305 10.89 12.28 27.97
N VAL A 306 10.75 11.23 28.80
CA VAL A 306 11.59 10.03 28.74
C VAL A 306 10.94 9.03 27.79
N ILE A 307 11.63 8.64 26.74
CA ILE A 307 11.12 7.74 25.68
C ILE A 307 11.37 6.29 26.07
N MET A 308 12.56 6.01 26.61
CA MET A 308 12.92 4.71 27.17
C MET A 308 13.85 4.89 28.37
N ARG A 309 13.82 3.96 29.32
CA ARG A 309 14.66 4.00 30.52
C ARG A 309 15.68 2.87 30.52
N GLN A 310 16.90 3.20 30.92
CA GLN A 310 17.95 2.24 31.19
C GLN A 310 17.47 1.17 32.19
N GLY A 311 17.78 -0.10 31.93
CA GLY A 311 17.44 -1.23 32.80
C GLY A 311 16.03 -1.79 32.59
N GLU A 312 15.16 -1.12 31.84
CA GLU A 312 13.85 -1.67 31.49
C GLU A 312 13.94 -2.63 30.31
N VAL A 313 13.05 -3.63 30.27
CA VAL A 313 12.87 -4.45 29.07
C VAL A 313 11.94 -3.69 28.13
N GLY A 314 12.42 -3.37 26.94
CA GLY A 314 11.59 -2.77 25.90
C GLY A 314 11.23 -3.77 24.80
N ASP A 315 10.31 -3.35 23.94
CA ASP A 315 9.84 -4.08 22.76
C ASP A 315 9.81 -3.22 21.49
N THR A 316 10.20 -1.94 21.58
CA THR A 316 9.97 -0.95 20.54
C THR A 316 11.29 -0.40 19.97
N LEU A 317 11.35 -0.29 18.64
CA LEU A 317 12.33 0.50 17.89
C LEU A 317 11.77 1.90 17.66
N TYR A 318 12.64 2.91 17.75
CA TYR A 318 12.32 4.31 17.49
C TYR A 318 13.23 4.87 16.39
N VAL A 319 12.66 5.68 15.50
CA VAL A 319 13.41 6.44 14.50
C VAL A 319 13.05 7.92 14.60
N VAL A 320 14.06 8.78 14.61
CA VAL A 320 13.90 10.22 14.76
C VAL A 320 13.51 10.85 13.43
N VAL A 321 12.29 11.39 13.38
CA VAL A 321 11.81 12.19 12.24
C VAL A 321 12.09 13.67 12.45
N GLN A 322 11.95 14.15 13.69
CA GLN A 322 12.20 15.54 14.02
C GLN A 322 12.58 15.68 15.49
N GLY A 323 13.47 16.63 15.78
CA GLY A 323 13.91 16.96 17.14
C GLY A 323 15.28 16.38 17.48
N GLU A 324 15.71 16.63 18.71
CA GLU A 324 16.98 16.15 19.26
C GLU A 324 16.74 15.38 20.55
N PHE A 325 17.44 14.27 20.72
CA PHE A 325 17.26 13.36 21.85
C PHE A 325 18.59 13.08 22.54
N SER A 326 18.60 13.16 23.88
CA SER A 326 19.75 12.87 24.73
C SER A 326 19.78 11.38 25.07
N VAL A 327 20.89 10.70 24.80
CA VAL A 327 21.16 9.32 25.25
C VAL A 327 21.91 9.39 26.57
N GLN A 328 21.36 8.80 27.62
CA GLN A 328 21.86 8.91 28.98
C GLN A 328 22.17 7.54 29.60
N ILE A 329 23.34 7.42 30.21
CA ILE A 329 23.74 6.25 31.03
C ILE A 329 23.95 6.75 32.45
N GLU A 330 23.28 6.15 33.43
CA GLU A 330 23.33 6.56 34.84
C GLU A 330 23.02 8.07 35.02
N GLY A 331 22.12 8.61 34.20
CA GLY A 331 21.71 10.01 34.21
C GLY A 331 22.70 11.00 33.58
N ARG A 332 23.82 10.52 33.00
CA ARG A 332 24.78 11.37 32.27
C ARG A 332 24.59 11.22 30.76
N GLU A 333 24.53 12.33 30.06
CA GLU A 333 24.49 12.33 28.58
C GLU A 333 25.80 11.78 28.02
N VAL A 334 25.70 10.76 27.17
CA VAL A 334 26.83 10.10 26.50
C VAL A 334 26.81 10.30 24.99
N ALA A 335 25.65 10.62 24.43
CA ALA A 335 25.46 10.92 23.01
C ALA A 335 24.15 11.70 22.80
N SER A 336 24.00 12.31 21.62
CA SER A 336 22.76 12.91 21.14
C SER A 336 22.33 12.23 19.84
N LEU A 337 21.02 12.08 19.65
CA LEU A 337 20.42 11.56 18.42
C LEU A 337 19.69 12.68 17.68
N GLN A 338 19.84 12.70 16.36
CA GLN A 338 19.24 13.66 15.44
C GLN A 338 18.36 12.97 14.39
N GLU A 339 17.73 13.78 13.53
CA GLU A 339 16.89 13.32 12.42
C GLU A 339 17.58 12.25 11.55
N GLY A 340 16.84 11.19 11.22
CA GLY A 340 17.32 10.02 10.49
C GLY A 340 18.01 8.95 11.35
N GLU A 341 18.38 9.28 12.59
CA GLU A 341 18.95 8.29 13.51
C GLU A 341 17.88 7.45 14.22
N HIS A 342 18.25 6.27 14.69
CA HIS A 342 17.35 5.32 15.34
C HIS A 342 17.98 4.71 16.59
N PHE A 343 17.11 4.21 17.46
CA PHE A 343 17.50 3.59 18.72
C PHE A 343 16.50 2.54 19.18
N GLY A 344 16.99 1.61 19.99
CA GLY A 344 16.17 0.58 20.59
C GLY A 344 15.92 -0.64 19.70
N GLU A 345 16.64 -0.76 18.59
CA GLU A 345 16.53 -1.84 17.61
C GLU A 345 16.71 -3.25 18.19
N LEU A 346 17.55 -3.41 19.23
CA LEU A 346 17.77 -4.69 19.89
C LEU A 346 16.51 -5.22 20.57
N ALA A 347 15.59 -4.33 20.97
CA ALA A 347 14.32 -4.74 21.55
C ALA A 347 13.41 -5.44 20.53
N LEU A 348 13.64 -5.31 19.23
CA LEU A 348 12.90 -6.11 18.24
C LEU A 348 13.33 -7.57 18.22
N ILE A 349 14.54 -7.88 18.72
CA ILE A 349 15.16 -9.20 18.62
C ILE A 349 15.10 -9.94 19.95
N GLY A 350 15.57 -9.30 21.03
CA GLY A 350 15.73 -9.89 22.35
C GLY A 350 15.00 -9.12 23.44
N THR A 351 15.04 -9.67 24.66
CA THR A 351 14.43 -9.09 25.88
C THR A 351 15.48 -8.55 26.85
N ASP A 352 16.70 -8.29 26.37
CA ASP A 352 17.75 -7.71 27.19
C ASP A 352 17.34 -6.31 27.67
N PRO A 353 17.68 -5.93 28.91
CA PRO A 353 17.42 -4.60 29.42
C PRO A 353 18.07 -3.51 28.55
N ARG A 354 17.40 -2.35 28.42
CA ARG A 354 17.94 -1.19 27.71
C ARG A 354 19.28 -0.77 28.34
N SER A 355 20.30 -0.56 27.50
CA SER A 355 21.63 -0.12 27.92
C SER A 355 21.70 1.36 28.33
N ALA A 356 20.74 2.18 27.87
CA ALA A 356 20.68 3.61 28.13
C ALA A 356 19.22 4.10 28.18
N SER A 357 19.01 5.25 28.83
CA SER A 357 17.78 6.03 28.72
C SER A 357 17.86 6.96 27.51
N VAL A 358 16.71 7.30 26.93
CA VAL A 358 16.62 8.35 25.90
C VAL A 358 15.56 9.37 26.31
N VAL A 359 15.94 10.64 26.27
CA VAL A 359 15.13 11.78 26.74
C VAL A 359 15.06 12.83 25.64
N ALA A 360 13.87 13.38 25.38
CA ALA A 360 13.70 14.46 24.41
C ALA A 360 14.31 15.77 24.95
N LYS A 361 15.16 16.44 24.15
CA LYS A 361 15.69 17.78 24.51
C LYS A 361 14.70 18.90 24.21
N GLY A 362 13.66 18.60 23.43
CA GLY A 362 12.62 19.55 23.01
C GLY A 362 11.38 18.81 22.51
N PHE A 363 10.52 19.51 21.78
CA PHE A 363 9.46 18.82 21.02
C PHE A 363 10.08 17.94 19.93
N GLY A 364 9.55 16.74 19.78
CA GLY A 364 10.08 15.78 18.82
C GLY A 364 8.99 14.91 18.20
N HIS A 365 9.31 14.33 17.06
CA HIS A 365 8.47 13.37 16.35
C HIS A 365 9.31 12.12 16.06
N LEU A 366 8.80 10.99 16.53
CA LEU A 366 9.40 9.67 16.35
C LEU A 366 8.44 8.77 15.56
N LEU A 367 9.02 7.89 14.74
CA LEU A 367 8.33 6.70 14.26
C LEU A 367 8.68 5.51 15.13
N THR A 368 7.69 4.67 15.44
CA THR A 368 7.89 3.49 16.28
C THR A 368 7.47 2.21 15.57
N ILE A 369 8.22 1.13 15.85
CA ILE A 369 7.88 -0.23 15.41
C ILE A 369 7.97 -1.13 16.64
N GLU A 370 6.88 -1.80 16.96
CA GLU A 370 6.79 -2.76 18.06
C GLU A 370 7.22 -4.15 17.61
N ARG A 371 7.85 -4.91 18.52
CA ARG A 371 8.30 -6.29 18.27
C ARG A 371 7.18 -7.17 17.75
N ASP A 372 6.02 -7.14 18.40
CA ASP A 372 4.90 -8.01 18.04
C ASP A 372 4.30 -7.60 16.69
N ALA A 373 4.20 -6.30 16.41
CA ALA A 373 3.80 -5.79 15.10
C ALA A 373 4.73 -6.30 13.98
N LEU A 374 6.04 -6.23 14.18
CA LEU A 374 7.02 -6.73 13.22
C LEU A 374 6.92 -8.24 13.04
N ARG A 375 6.74 -9.00 14.13
CA ARG A 375 6.58 -10.47 14.08
C ARG A 375 5.33 -10.87 13.31
N GLU A 376 4.19 -10.28 13.64
CA GLU A 376 2.93 -10.50 12.93
C GLU A 376 3.07 -10.16 11.45
N TYR A 377 3.70 -9.04 11.13
CA TYR A 377 3.96 -8.65 9.75
C TYR A 377 4.86 -9.64 9.00
N CYS A 378 5.91 -10.18 9.64
CA CYS A 378 6.75 -11.21 9.02
C CYS A 378 5.98 -12.50 8.75
N MET A 379 4.99 -12.84 9.57
CA MET A 379 4.11 -14.00 9.33
C MET A 379 3.11 -13.74 8.21
N MET A 380 2.54 -12.53 8.15
CA MET A 380 1.58 -12.14 7.12
C MET A 380 2.24 -11.94 5.75
N GLU A 381 3.44 -11.35 5.73
CA GLU A 381 4.17 -10.97 4.53
C GLU A 381 5.61 -11.53 4.53
N PRO A 382 5.82 -12.85 4.41
CA PRO A 382 7.14 -13.45 4.61
C PRO A 382 8.24 -12.88 3.70
N ALA A 383 7.92 -12.54 2.46
CA ALA A 383 8.88 -11.97 1.52
C ALA A 383 9.36 -10.57 1.95
N LEU A 384 8.43 -9.67 2.27
CA LEU A 384 8.76 -8.32 2.73
C LEU A 384 9.32 -8.33 4.15
N GLY A 385 8.76 -9.16 5.04
CA GLY A 385 9.27 -9.36 6.39
C GLY A 385 10.73 -9.81 6.40
N ASN A 386 11.10 -10.78 5.54
CA ASN A 386 12.49 -11.20 5.39
C ASN A 386 13.39 -10.05 4.92
N LEU A 387 12.94 -9.22 3.98
CA LEU A 387 13.71 -8.06 3.50
C LEU A 387 13.91 -7.01 4.61
N VAL A 388 12.87 -6.71 5.38
CA VAL A 388 12.93 -5.83 6.56
C VAL A 388 13.90 -6.37 7.60
N LEU A 389 13.86 -7.68 7.89
CA LEU A 389 14.79 -8.33 8.83
C LEU A 389 16.24 -8.25 8.34
N TRP A 390 16.50 -8.49 7.05
CA TRP A 390 17.85 -8.36 6.49
C TRP A 390 18.37 -6.92 6.56
N LYS A 391 17.52 -5.92 6.32
CA LYS A 391 17.88 -4.50 6.48
C LYS A 391 18.17 -4.15 7.95
N LEU A 392 17.39 -4.66 8.90
CA LEU A 392 17.68 -4.54 10.34
C LEU A 392 19.05 -5.13 10.70
N VAL A 393 19.33 -6.36 10.23
CA VAL A 393 20.61 -7.04 10.48
C VAL A 393 21.78 -6.30 9.84
N ALA A 394 21.64 -5.82 8.59
CA ALA A 394 22.67 -5.05 7.92
C ALA A 394 22.99 -3.74 8.66
N THR A 395 21.95 -3.05 9.13
CA THR A 395 22.07 -1.80 9.89
C THR A 395 22.77 -2.00 11.23
N LEU A 396 22.37 -3.03 11.98
CA LEU A 396 23.05 -3.48 13.20
C LEU A 396 24.52 -3.80 12.94
N GLY A 397 24.81 -4.52 11.85
CA GLY A 397 26.18 -4.85 11.44
C GLY A 397 27.02 -3.62 11.11
N HIS A 398 26.47 -2.62 10.44
CA HIS A 398 27.15 -1.35 10.19
C HIS A 398 27.41 -0.55 11.48
N ARG A 399 26.47 -0.56 12.42
CA ARG A 399 26.65 0.12 13.72
C ARG A 399 27.76 -0.54 14.54
N LEU A 400 27.78 -1.87 14.60
CA LEU A 400 28.82 -2.63 15.29
C LEU A 400 30.21 -2.36 14.69
N ARG A 401 30.33 -2.33 13.35
CA ARG A 401 31.59 -1.98 12.67
C ARG A 401 32.06 -0.57 13.01
N ARG A 402 31.16 0.43 13.00
CA ARG A 402 31.48 1.82 13.38
C ARG A 402 31.96 1.92 14.83
N MET A 403 31.28 1.24 15.77
CA MET A 403 31.70 1.18 17.17
C MET A 403 33.09 0.54 17.33
N ASN A 404 33.34 -0.58 16.66
CA ASN A 404 34.64 -1.25 16.71
C ASN A 404 35.76 -0.39 16.11
N GLN A 405 35.50 0.31 15.00
CA GLN A 405 36.44 1.27 14.42
C GLN A 405 36.74 2.41 15.40
N HIS A 406 35.72 2.99 16.04
CA HIS A 406 35.89 4.06 17.00
C HIS A 406 36.70 3.60 18.23
N LEU A 407 36.43 2.40 18.74
CA LEU A 407 37.21 1.77 19.81
C LEU A 407 38.66 1.56 19.39
N SER A 408 38.94 1.02 18.18
CA SER A 408 40.31 0.83 17.70
C SER A 408 41.11 2.14 17.60
N THR A 409 40.48 3.25 17.18
CA THR A 409 41.11 4.58 17.18
C THR A 409 41.39 5.13 18.58
N ILE A 410 40.60 4.75 19.59
CA ILE A 410 40.81 5.17 20.99
C ILE A 410 41.86 4.28 21.67
N THR A 411 41.93 2.99 21.34
CA THR A 411 42.84 2.04 21.97
C THR A 411 44.25 2.00 21.36
N GLY A 412 44.50 2.71 20.25
CA GLY A 412 45.84 2.87 19.69
C GLY A 412 46.55 1.53 19.41
N GLN A 413 45.89 0.63 18.68
CA GLN A 413 46.52 -0.56 18.06
C GLN A 413 46.09 -0.70 16.61
#